data_AF-A0A1N7CME7-F1
#
_entry.id   AF-A0A1N7CME7-F1
#
_cell.length_a   1.000
_cell.length_b   1.000
_cell.length_c   1.000
_cell.angle_alpha   90.00
_cell.angle_beta   90.00
_cell.angle_gamma   90.00
#
_symmetry.space_group_name_H-M   'P 1'
#
loop_
_entity.id
_entity.type
_entity.pdbx_description
1 polymer ?
#
loop_
_entity_poly.entity_id
_entity_poly.type
_entity_poly.pdbx_seq_one_letter_code
_entity_poly.pdbx_strand_id
1 'polypeptide(L)'
;MRNEREGAKEARREIRRYQEHINSPRLCPDQCYRLASPTYALVCHVNQVTGLFLSKNYYVIPIFLQRAHATLLELKAERVSEPYRKLVEQYLSHIAHFIVDFPCLAEDERQAAHYIPPALLALMPETLPEDLLMEGEF
;
A
#
# COMPACT_ATOMS: atom_id res chain seq x y z
N MET A 1 -16.00 -14.85 -18.09
CA MET A 1 -15.78 -14.10 -16.83
C MET A 1 -14.72 -14.86 -16.05
N ARG A 2 -13.52 -14.30 -15.89
CA ARG A 2 -12.57 -14.78 -14.86
C ARG A 2 -13.35 -14.76 -13.54
N ASN A 3 -13.34 -15.86 -12.81
CA ASN A 3 -14.08 -16.00 -11.57
C ASN A 3 -13.65 -14.87 -10.62
N GLU A 4 -14.55 -13.98 -10.22
CA GLU A 4 -14.22 -12.80 -9.38
C GLU A 4 -13.46 -13.21 -8.11
N ARG A 5 -13.72 -14.42 -7.61
CA ARG A 5 -13.01 -15.03 -6.48
C ARG A 5 -11.55 -15.36 -6.79
N GLU A 6 -11.24 -15.79 -8.01
CA GLU A 6 -9.87 -16.04 -8.46
C GLU A 6 -9.10 -14.74 -8.60
N GLY A 7 -9.72 -13.70 -9.19
CA GLY A 7 -9.13 -12.35 -9.28
C GLY A 7 -8.82 -11.76 -7.90
N ALA A 8 -9.76 -11.83 -6.96
CA ALA A 8 -9.55 -11.35 -5.60
C ALA A 8 -8.45 -12.13 -4.87
N LYS A 9 -8.30 -13.43 -5.15
CA LYS A 9 -7.24 -14.27 -4.59
C LYS A 9 -5.87 -13.89 -5.14
N GLU A 10 -5.78 -13.64 -6.44
CA GLU A 10 -4.54 -13.18 -7.11
C GLU A 10 -4.13 -11.79 -6.60
N ALA A 11 -5.05 -10.84 -6.52
CA ALA A 11 -4.79 -9.51 -5.97
C ALA A 11 -4.29 -9.58 -4.51
N ARG A 12 -4.93 -10.41 -3.66
CA ARG A 12 -4.45 -10.65 -2.29
C ARG A 12 -3.05 -11.25 -2.23
N ARG A 13 -2.70 -12.13 -3.18
CA ARG A 13 -1.36 -12.72 -3.25
C ARG A 13 -0.31 -11.66 -3.57
N GLU A 14 -0.56 -10.79 -4.55
CA GLU A 14 0.36 -9.70 -4.88
C GLU A 14 0.47 -8.69 -3.74
N ILE A 15 -0.65 -8.29 -3.13
CA ILE A 15 -0.65 -7.43 -1.92
C ILE A 15 0.20 -8.03 -0.81
N ARG A 16 0.09 -9.35 -0.57
CA ARG A 16 0.92 -10.03 0.44
C ARG A 16 2.40 -9.96 0.09
N ARG A 17 2.78 -10.17 -1.18
CA ARG A 17 4.18 -10.05 -1.62
C ARG A 17 4.73 -8.66 -1.32
N TYR A 18 3.96 -7.60 -1.58
CA TYR A 18 4.35 -6.25 -1.17
C TYR A 18 4.48 -6.12 0.35
N GLN A 19 3.53 -6.63 1.13
CA GLN A 19 3.56 -6.57 2.61
C GLN A 19 4.79 -7.26 3.22
N GLU A 20 5.29 -8.32 2.59
CA GLU A 20 6.51 -9.02 3.01
C GLU A 20 7.78 -8.16 2.83
N HIS A 21 7.79 -7.23 1.87
CA HIS A 21 8.99 -6.47 1.49
C HIS A 21 8.93 -4.98 1.86
N ILE A 22 7.74 -4.38 1.93
CA ILE A 22 7.55 -2.93 2.04
C ILE A 22 8.23 -2.29 3.25
N ASN A 23 8.45 -3.04 4.33
CA ASN A 23 9.14 -2.56 5.52
C ASN A 23 10.45 -3.32 5.81
N SER A 24 11.01 -4.01 4.81
CA SER A 24 12.30 -4.68 4.96
C SER A 24 13.37 -3.69 5.41
N PRO A 25 14.23 -4.05 6.39
CA PRO A 25 15.34 -3.20 6.83
C PRO A 25 16.27 -2.74 5.70
N ARG A 26 16.28 -3.44 4.56
CA ARG A 26 17.09 -3.10 3.38
C ARG A 26 16.46 -2.02 2.50
N LEU A 27 15.14 -1.85 2.57
CA LEU A 27 14.36 -0.96 1.71
C LEU A 27 13.84 0.26 2.47
N CYS A 28 13.56 0.12 3.77
CA CYS A 28 13.20 1.26 4.61
C CYS A 28 14.37 2.26 4.71
N PRO A 29 14.11 3.57 4.55
CA PRO A 29 15.12 4.59 4.77
C PRO A 29 15.65 4.56 6.21
N ASP A 30 16.92 4.88 6.38
CA ASP A 30 17.55 4.92 7.70
C ASP A 30 16.77 5.79 8.68
N GLN A 31 16.63 5.30 9.91
CA GLN A 31 15.95 5.99 11.00
C GLN A 31 14.47 6.36 10.74
N CYS A 32 13.82 5.77 9.73
CA CYS A 32 12.41 6.06 9.41
C CYS A 32 11.43 5.75 10.55
N TYR A 33 11.84 4.96 11.54
CA TYR A 33 11.06 4.65 12.74
C TYR A 33 11.24 5.65 13.90
N ARG A 34 12.06 6.70 13.73
CA ARG A 34 12.20 7.78 14.72
C ARG A 34 11.15 8.84 14.48
N LEU A 35 10.50 9.34 15.54
CA LEU A 35 9.48 10.41 15.45
C LEU A 35 9.99 11.69 14.76
N ALA A 36 11.28 11.99 14.88
CA ALA A 36 11.88 13.15 14.23
C ALA A 36 12.13 12.94 12.73
N SER A 37 12.03 11.71 12.22
CA SER A 37 12.20 11.42 10.81
C SER A 37 10.98 11.92 10.03
N PRO A 38 11.18 12.65 8.91
CA PRO A 38 10.08 13.06 8.06
C PRO A 38 9.30 11.84 7.52
N THR A 39 9.99 10.72 7.26
CA THR A 39 9.40 9.48 6.74
C THR A 39 8.55 8.71 7.76
N TYR A 40 8.61 9.07 9.05
CA TYR A 40 7.91 8.34 10.12
C TYR A 40 6.41 8.24 9.90
N ALA A 41 5.77 9.37 9.58
CA ALA A 41 4.33 9.40 9.34
C ALA A 41 3.92 8.47 8.19
N LEU A 42 4.72 8.45 7.11
CA LEU A 42 4.46 7.58 5.96
C LEU A 42 4.50 6.10 6.37
N VAL A 43 5.55 5.68 7.06
CA VAL A 43 5.71 4.30 7.54
C VAL A 43 4.55 3.91 8.44
N CYS A 44 4.12 4.79 9.34
CA CYS A 44 2.96 4.57 10.20
C CYS A 44 1.66 4.41 9.40
N HIS A 45 1.43 5.25 8.39
CA HIS A 45 0.24 5.12 7.55
C HIS A 45 0.25 3.82 6.75
N VAL A 46 1.39 3.43 6.18
CA VAL A 46 1.56 2.15 5.49
C VAL A 46 1.29 0.96 6.43
N ASN A 47 1.84 0.99 7.63
CA ASN A 47 1.59 -0.04 8.65
C ASN A 47 0.10 -0.12 9.02
N GLN A 48 -0.57 1.02 9.10
CA GLN A 48 -1.99 1.05 9.40
C GLN A 48 -2.83 0.48 8.25
N VAL A 49 -2.50 0.78 7.00
CA VAL A 49 -3.12 0.15 5.82
C VAL A 49 -2.92 -1.37 5.86
N THR A 50 -1.69 -1.83 6.12
CA THR A 50 -1.37 -3.26 6.25
C THR A 50 -2.19 -3.94 7.34
N GLY A 51 -2.23 -3.36 8.55
CA GLY A 51 -2.99 -3.91 9.68
C GLY A 51 -4.50 -3.96 9.41
N LEU A 52 -5.06 -2.91 8.81
CA LEU A 52 -6.47 -2.86 8.40
C LEU A 52 -6.79 -3.91 7.33
N PHE A 53 -5.91 -4.08 6.34
CA PHE A 53 -6.10 -5.07 5.28
C PHE A 53 -6.08 -6.50 5.83
N LEU A 54 -5.09 -6.82 6.68
CA LEU A 54 -4.96 -8.14 7.31
C LEU A 54 -6.12 -8.47 8.24
N SER A 55 -6.66 -7.47 8.94
CA SER A 55 -7.85 -7.60 9.79
C SER A 55 -9.17 -7.53 9.01
N LYS A 56 -9.13 -7.35 7.68
CA LYS A 56 -10.30 -7.18 6.80
C LYS A 56 -11.18 -5.97 7.18
N ASN A 57 -10.62 -4.99 7.87
CA ASN A 57 -11.29 -3.73 8.17
C ASN A 57 -11.10 -2.76 6.98
N TYR A 58 -11.82 -3.04 5.88
CA TYR A 58 -11.67 -2.32 4.62
C TYR A 58 -12.24 -0.91 4.65
N TYR A 59 -13.27 -0.65 5.46
CA TYR A 59 -13.95 0.65 5.58
C TYR A 59 -13.00 1.81 5.88
N VAL A 60 -12.00 1.59 6.73
CA VAL A 60 -11.09 2.64 7.19
C VAL A 60 -9.88 2.84 6.25
N ILE A 61 -9.60 1.86 5.37
CA ILE A 61 -8.42 1.87 4.50
C ILE A 61 -8.37 3.12 3.59
N PRO A 62 -9.45 3.55 2.91
CA PRO A 62 -9.43 4.74 2.06
C PRO A 62 -8.88 6.00 2.72
N ILE A 63 -9.18 6.22 4.00
CA ILE A 63 -8.67 7.37 4.77
C ILE A 63 -7.14 7.28 4.92
N PHE A 64 -6.61 6.09 5.19
CA PHE A 64 -5.17 5.90 5.33
C PHE A 64 -4.45 5.88 3.98
N LEU A 65 -5.10 5.46 2.89
CA LEU A 65 -4.58 5.65 1.53
C LEU A 65 -4.43 7.14 1.22
N GLN A 66 -5.44 7.95 1.55
CA GLN A 66 -5.39 9.41 1.38
C GLN A 66 -4.23 10.02 2.15
N ARG A 67 -4.08 9.67 3.43
CA ARG A 67 -3.02 10.19 4.30
C ARG A 67 -1.63 9.77 3.83
N ALA A 68 -1.43 8.49 3.53
CA ALA A 68 -0.14 7.98 3.05
C ALA A 68 0.28 8.66 1.74
N HIS A 69 -0.65 8.81 0.80
CA HIS A 69 -0.39 9.50 -0.46
C HIS A 69 -0.10 10.99 -0.26
N ALA A 70 -0.85 11.69 0.60
CA ALA A 70 -0.56 13.09 0.93
C ALA A 70 0.85 13.24 1.53
N THR A 71 1.23 12.37 2.48
CA THR A 71 2.58 12.37 3.05
C THR A 71 3.65 12.09 1.99
N LEU A 72 3.42 11.16 1.05
CA LEU A 72 4.35 10.92 -0.07
C LEU A 72 4.60 12.20 -0.88
N LEU A 73 3.56 12.97 -1.18
CA LEU A 73 3.67 14.21 -1.95
C LEU A 73 4.40 15.33 -1.19
N GLU A 74 4.21 15.40 0.13
CA GLU A 74 4.85 16.41 0.99
C GLU A 74 6.33 16.13 1.27
N LEU A 75 6.71 14.85 1.32
CA LEU A 75 8.08 14.46 1.57
C LEU A 75 8.98 14.90 0.42
N LYS A 76 10.04 15.66 0.75
CA LYS A 76 11.10 15.98 -0.20
C LYS A 76 11.75 14.68 -0.69
N ALA A 77 11.75 14.47 -2.01
CA ALA A 77 12.39 13.31 -2.61
C ALA A 77 13.91 13.40 -2.37
N GLU A 78 14.42 12.47 -1.56
CA GLU A 78 15.86 12.25 -1.42
C GLU A 78 16.20 11.02 -2.24
N ARG A 79 17.32 11.06 -2.98
CA ARG A 79 17.69 9.96 -3.89
C ARG A 79 17.75 8.59 -3.20
N VAL A 80 18.08 8.57 -1.91
CA VAL A 80 18.15 7.34 -1.10
C VAL A 80 16.78 6.77 -0.71
N SER A 81 15.74 7.60 -0.67
CA SER A 81 14.37 7.18 -0.32
C SER A 81 13.50 6.87 -1.53
N GLU A 82 13.96 7.21 -2.74
CA GLU A 82 13.20 7.01 -3.99
C GLU A 82 12.74 5.55 -4.22
N PRO A 83 13.57 4.51 -3.99
CA PRO A 83 13.13 3.13 -4.15
C PRO A 83 11.98 2.77 -3.18
N TYR A 84 12.09 3.21 -1.92
CA TYR A 84 11.06 3.01 -0.92
C TYR A 84 9.75 3.73 -1.29
N ARG A 85 9.84 4.98 -1.75
CA ARG A 85 8.68 5.78 -2.15
C ARG A 85 7.92 5.12 -3.29
N LYS A 86 8.63 4.66 -4.33
CA LYS A 86 8.02 3.93 -5.44
C LYS A 86 7.36 2.63 -4.97
N LEU A 87 8.02 1.89 -4.08
CA LEU A 87 7.46 0.65 -3.52
C LEU A 87 6.18 0.91 -2.73
N VAL A 88 6.16 1.96 -1.89
CA VAL A 88 4.98 2.36 -1.14
C VAL A 88 3.85 2.79 -2.07
N GLU A 89 4.12 3.64 -3.07
CA GLU A 89 3.11 4.10 -4.01
C GLU A 89 2.45 2.94 -4.77
N GLN A 90 3.24 1.97 -5.23
CA GLN A 90 2.74 0.77 -5.88
C GLN A 90 1.88 -0.09 -4.93
N TYR A 91 2.32 -0.27 -3.68
CA TYR A 91 1.52 -0.97 -2.67
C TYR A 91 0.18 -0.27 -2.41
N LEU A 92 0.18 1.05 -2.24
CA LEU A 92 -1.04 1.83 -2.03
C LEU A 92 -1.99 1.72 -3.24
N SER A 93 -1.45 1.68 -4.47
CA SER A 93 -2.23 1.44 -5.68
C SER A 93 -2.87 0.04 -5.69
N HIS A 94 -2.12 -1.03 -5.38
CA HIS A 94 -2.69 -2.38 -5.24
C HIS A 94 -3.85 -2.44 -4.27
N ILE A 95 -3.72 -1.77 -3.11
CA ILE A 95 -4.79 -1.71 -2.12
C ILE A 95 -5.97 -0.90 -2.65
N ALA A 96 -5.73 0.25 -3.29
CA ALA A 96 -6.79 1.10 -3.86
C ALA A 96 -7.65 0.33 -4.88
N HIS A 97 -7.02 -0.34 -5.85
CA HIS A 97 -7.71 -1.17 -6.83
C HIS A 97 -8.43 -2.33 -6.17
N PHE A 98 -7.84 -2.98 -5.16
CA PHE A 98 -8.52 -4.04 -4.42
C PHE A 98 -9.84 -3.58 -3.77
N ILE A 99 -9.85 -2.37 -3.21
CA ILE A 99 -11.05 -1.80 -2.57
C ILE A 99 -12.15 -1.48 -3.58
N VAL A 100 -11.78 -1.03 -4.78
CA VAL A 100 -12.74 -0.60 -5.82
C VAL A 100 -13.25 -1.76 -6.65
N ASP A 101 -12.37 -2.70 -7.01
CA ASP A 101 -12.66 -3.75 -7.98
C ASP A 101 -13.34 -4.98 -7.35
N PHE A 102 -13.23 -5.14 -6.03
CA PHE A 102 -13.81 -6.29 -5.33
C PHE A 102 -14.84 -5.85 -4.28
N PRO A 103 -15.91 -6.63 -4.08
CA PRO A 103 -16.95 -6.32 -3.10
C PRO A 103 -16.47 -6.61 -1.67
N CYS A 104 -15.62 -5.74 -1.14
CA CYS A 104 -15.07 -5.86 0.22
C CYS A 104 -15.65 -4.86 1.22
N LEU A 105 -16.35 -3.83 0.75
CA LEU A 105 -17.09 -2.87 1.56
C LEU A 105 -18.56 -3.28 1.65
N ALA A 106 -19.18 -3.08 2.81
CA ALA A 106 -20.63 -3.14 2.94
C ALA A 106 -21.29 -1.99 2.17
N GLU A 107 -22.60 -2.11 1.91
CA GLU A 107 -23.34 -1.13 1.09
C GLU A 107 -23.28 0.29 1.67
N ASP A 108 -23.43 0.41 2.99
CA ASP A 108 -23.35 1.66 3.75
C ASP A 108 -21.91 2.20 3.90
N GLU A 109 -20.91 1.36 3.61
CA GLU A 109 -19.49 1.71 3.68
C GLU A 109 -18.93 2.19 2.33
N ARG A 110 -19.60 1.94 1.21
CA ARG A 110 -19.08 2.24 -0.14
C ARG A 110 -18.66 3.69 -0.35
N GLN A 111 -19.33 4.63 0.32
CA GLN A 111 -18.98 6.05 0.28
C GLN A 111 -17.54 6.33 0.73
N ALA A 112 -16.94 5.46 1.56
CA ALA A 112 -15.55 5.59 1.99
C ALA A 112 -14.57 5.53 0.80
N ALA A 113 -14.92 4.84 -0.29
CA ALA A 113 -14.08 4.78 -1.49
C ALA A 113 -13.81 6.18 -2.10
N HIS A 114 -14.64 7.18 -1.83
CA HIS A 114 -14.39 8.57 -2.27
C HIS A 114 -13.14 9.21 -1.66
N TYR A 115 -12.62 8.68 -0.56
CA TYR A 115 -11.37 9.16 0.03
C TYR A 115 -10.14 8.61 -0.70
N ILE A 116 -10.29 7.60 -1.57
CA ILE A 116 -9.16 7.04 -2.33
C ILE A 116 -8.63 8.12 -3.30
N PRO A 117 -7.34 8.50 -3.22
CA PRO A 117 -6.73 9.41 -4.17
C PRO A 117 -6.87 8.90 -5.61
N PRO A 118 -7.39 9.72 -6.55
CA PRO A 118 -7.51 9.31 -7.96
C PRO A 118 -6.17 8.93 -8.60
N ALA A 119 -5.08 9.53 -8.14
CA ALA A 119 -3.73 9.19 -8.61
C ALA A 119 -3.37 7.72 -8.34
N LEU A 120 -3.79 7.16 -7.21
CA LEU A 120 -3.53 5.74 -6.90
C LEU A 120 -4.31 4.79 -7.81
N LEU A 121 -5.48 5.22 -8.32
CA LEU A 121 -6.30 4.46 -9.26
C LEU A 121 -5.84 4.65 -10.71
N ALA A 122 -5.24 5.80 -11.02
CA ALA A 122 -4.64 6.07 -12.34
C ALA A 122 -3.34 5.29 -12.55
N LEU A 123 -2.65 4.93 -11.47
CA LEU A 123 -1.53 4.01 -11.51
C LEU A 123 -2.03 2.60 -11.78
N MET A 124 -1.39 1.93 -12.74
CA MET A 124 -1.57 0.50 -12.96
C MET A 124 -0.70 -0.25 -11.95
N PRO A 125 -1.27 -1.10 -11.09
CA PRO A 125 -0.48 -1.86 -10.13
C PRO A 125 0.52 -2.76 -10.85
N GLU A 126 1.81 -2.55 -10.58
CA GLU A 126 2.89 -3.37 -11.13
C GLU A 126 3.13 -4.59 -10.23
N THR A 127 3.58 -5.71 -10.79
CA THR A 127 4.06 -6.82 -9.96
C THR A 127 5.31 -6.42 -9.22
N LEU A 128 5.50 -6.94 -8.00
CA LEU A 128 6.71 -6.66 -7.23
C LEU A 128 7.95 -7.03 -8.07
N PRO A 129 8.90 -6.09 -8.30
CA PRO A 129 10.10 -6.34 -9.09
C PRO A 129 10.90 -7.55 -8.58
N GLU A 130 11.38 -8.38 -9.50
CA GLU A 130 12.09 -9.63 -9.16
C GLU A 130 13.40 -9.39 -8.40
N ASP A 131 14.06 -8.26 -8.64
CA ASP A 131 15.26 -7.83 -7.94
C ASP A 131 15.01 -7.45 -6.47
N LEU A 132 13.75 -7.24 -6.10
CA LEU A 132 13.32 -7.02 -4.72
C LEU A 132 12.83 -8.31 -4.04
N LEU A 133 12.59 -9.39 -4.81
CA LEU A 133 12.22 -10.70 -4.27
C LEU A 133 13.47 -11.40 -3.75
N MET A 134 13.48 -11.77 -2.48
CA MET A 134 14.57 -12.56 -1.92
C MET A 134 14.13 -13.99 -1.60
N GLU A 135 14.88 -14.97 -2.12
CA GLU A 135 14.79 -16.35 -1.66
C GLU A 135 15.43 -16.48 -0.27
N GLY A 136 14.67 -16.94 0.73
CA GLY A 136 15.24 -17.47 1.98
C GLY A 136 15.37 -16.53 3.19
N GLU A 137 14.79 -15.33 3.18
CA GLU A 137 14.62 -14.55 4.42
C GLU A 137 13.23 -14.79 5.02
N PHE A 138 12.89 -16.02 5.42
CA PHE A 138 11.95 -16.38 6.51
C PHE A 138 12.06 -17.88 6.82
#